data_AF-A0A1C3VLJ6-F1
#
_entry.id   AF-A0A1C3VLJ6-F1
#
_cell.length_a   1.000
_cell.length_b   1.000
_cell.length_c   1.000
_cell.angle_alpha   90.00
_cell.angle_beta   90.00
_cell.angle_gamma   90.00
#
_symmetry.space_group_name_H-M   'P 1'
#
loop_
_entity.id
_entity.type
_entity.pdbx_description
1 polymer ?
#
loop_
_entity_poly.entity_id
_entity_poly.type
_entity_poly.pdbx_seq_one_letter_code
_entity_poly.pdbx_strand_id
1 'polypeptide(L)'
;MGSGSFGGGSGSFGGGGSGGGGGRGGGSGGGGGGGSGGVGGGKGDSAYERILKLNKLTSAVNANPEMAKVSKQIYEMLQDRTRAAFMRAMLSDPMLSASYQGLLSIEADLSDGAALSAAVQKLGVTAEGTLADLADVICHVGQSPDTDERVERIVRRAVTDVLMRTVSNGHDLYYETQIRNLGAKFNAQPLANTAGFFLGGLIANAVRGDLLKLSAEARAVIGDASNQIAVSWTDKFSDRSRRKGVSFREIMQTIADDFSVYTGGGK
;
A
#
# COMPACT_ATOMS: atom_id res chain seq x y z
N MET A 1 -20.10 24.94 -36.24
CA MET A 1 -18.79 25.46 -35.80
C MET A 1 -19.02 26.24 -34.51
N GLY A 2 -18.63 25.66 -33.37
CA GLY A 2 -18.82 26.26 -32.05
C GLY A 2 -17.66 25.87 -31.15
N SER A 3 -16.68 26.76 -31.04
CA SER A 3 -15.49 26.62 -30.21
C SER A 3 -15.84 27.01 -28.77
N GLY A 4 -16.05 26.00 -27.92
CA GLY A 4 -16.18 26.17 -26.47
C GLY A 4 -14.81 26.12 -25.80
N SER A 5 -14.32 27.29 -25.39
CA SER A 5 -13.14 27.48 -24.56
C SER A 5 -13.48 27.13 -23.10
N PHE A 6 -12.74 26.20 -22.50
CA PHE A 6 -12.82 25.92 -21.06
C PHE A 6 -11.50 26.33 -20.41
N GLY A 7 -11.61 27.40 -19.62
CA GLY A 7 -10.52 28.08 -18.93
C GLY A 7 -9.95 27.28 -17.77
N GLY A 8 -8.65 27.51 -17.55
CA GLY A 8 -7.87 26.95 -16.45
C GLY A 8 -8.18 27.58 -15.09
N GLY A 9 -7.94 26.79 -14.06
CA GLY A 9 -7.90 27.22 -12.67
C GLY A 9 -6.60 26.75 -12.03
N SER A 10 -5.62 27.64 -11.92
CA SER A 10 -4.39 27.46 -11.15
C SER A 10 -4.65 27.77 -9.68
N GLY A 11 -4.63 26.75 -8.83
CA GLY A 11 -4.70 26.91 -7.37
C GLY A 11 -3.33 26.69 -6.74
N SER A 12 -2.57 27.77 -6.56
CA SER A 12 -1.36 27.80 -5.72
C SER A 12 -1.75 27.83 -4.25
N PHE A 13 -1.24 26.89 -3.45
CA PHE A 13 -1.20 27.02 -2.00
C PHE A 13 0.25 26.88 -1.54
N GLY A 14 0.79 28.01 -1.08
CA GLY A 14 2.07 28.09 -0.38
C GLY A 14 1.89 28.09 1.14
N GLY A 15 3.03 27.99 1.83
CA GLY A 15 3.17 28.16 3.28
C GLY A 15 3.45 26.82 3.97
N GLY A 16 4.43 26.67 4.86
CA GLY A 16 5.37 27.61 5.45
C GLY A 16 6.39 26.80 6.25
N GLY A 17 7.58 27.38 6.44
CA GLY A 17 8.66 26.77 7.22
C GLY A 17 8.53 26.98 8.72
N SER A 18 9.14 26.07 9.48
CA SER A 18 9.63 26.18 10.88
C SER A 18 10.06 24.76 11.26
N GLY A 19 11.25 24.42 11.77
CA GLY A 19 12.19 25.16 12.59
C GLY A 19 12.42 24.37 13.88
N GLY A 20 13.68 24.01 14.18
CA GLY A 20 14.18 23.94 15.56
C GLY A 20 14.26 22.59 16.29
N GLY A 21 15.39 22.42 16.99
CA GLY A 21 15.58 21.60 18.20
C GLY A 21 16.00 20.15 17.95
N GLY A 22 17.20 19.67 18.25
CA GLY A 22 18.05 19.99 19.40
C GLY A 22 17.63 19.13 20.60
N GLY A 23 18.31 18.00 20.82
CA GLY A 23 18.03 17.12 21.96
C GLY A 23 19.05 16.00 22.12
N ARG A 24 20.19 16.34 22.74
CA ARG A 24 21.10 15.35 23.33
C ARG A 24 20.44 14.76 24.59
N GLY A 25 20.48 13.45 24.74
CA GLY A 25 20.10 12.76 25.97
C GLY A 25 20.89 11.46 26.08
N GLY A 26 21.91 11.47 26.94
CA GLY A 26 22.66 10.27 27.31
C GLY A 26 21.87 9.38 28.26
N GLY A 27 22.28 8.12 28.37
CA GLY A 27 21.71 7.16 29.31
C GLY A 27 22.46 5.85 29.26
N SER A 28 23.46 5.73 30.15
CA SER A 28 24.23 4.54 30.44
C SER A 28 23.39 3.51 31.22
N GLY A 29 23.68 2.22 31.00
CA GLY A 29 23.22 1.07 31.80
C GLY A 29 23.04 -0.13 30.89
N GLY A 30 23.77 -1.24 30.99
CA GLY A 30 24.34 -1.88 32.16
C GLY A 30 23.53 -3.14 32.44
N GLY A 31 24.17 -4.31 32.32
CA GLY A 31 23.67 -5.56 32.93
C GLY A 31 23.25 -6.67 31.96
N GLY A 32 24.18 -7.59 31.71
CA GLY A 32 24.03 -8.97 32.18
C GLY A 32 23.08 -9.92 31.43
N GLY A 33 23.68 -11.00 30.93
CA GLY A 33 23.23 -12.33 31.30
C GLY A 33 22.61 -13.18 30.18
N GLY A 34 23.12 -14.40 30.06
CA GLY A 34 22.29 -15.55 29.70
C GLY A 34 22.41 -16.02 28.26
N GLY A 35 23.55 -16.60 27.91
CA GLY A 35 23.54 -17.69 26.93
C GLY A 35 22.94 -18.94 27.57
N SER A 36 21.93 -19.54 26.94
CA SER A 36 21.71 -20.99 26.90
C SER A 36 20.41 -21.30 26.15
N GLY A 37 20.47 -22.38 25.36
CA GLY A 37 19.28 -23.19 25.09
C GLY A 37 18.64 -22.99 23.73
N GLY A 38 19.27 -23.56 22.69
CA GLY A 38 18.50 -24.02 21.55
C GLY A 38 17.50 -25.08 22.00
N VAL A 39 16.22 -24.84 21.72
CA VAL A 39 15.21 -25.88 21.57
C VAL A 39 14.33 -25.45 20.40
N GLY A 40 14.40 -26.20 19.31
CA GLY A 40 13.41 -26.16 18.25
C GLY A 40 12.05 -26.54 18.83
N GLY A 41 11.24 -25.54 19.14
CA GLY A 41 9.85 -25.69 19.55
C GLY A 41 8.98 -24.90 18.59
N GLY A 42 8.10 -25.59 17.88
CA GLY A 42 7.15 -24.93 16.99
C GLY A 42 6.44 -23.80 17.71
N LYS A 43 6.54 -22.58 17.15
CA LYS A 43 5.81 -21.38 17.59
C LYS A 43 4.31 -21.65 17.47
N GLY A 44 3.75 -22.30 18.49
CA GLY A 44 2.34 -22.27 18.78
C GLY A 44 2.02 -20.85 19.22
N ASP A 45 1.13 -20.20 18.47
CA ASP A 45 0.49 -18.92 18.75
C ASP A 45 -0.03 -18.90 20.19
N SER A 46 0.84 -18.52 21.14
CA SER A 46 0.55 -18.66 22.56
C SER A 46 -0.53 -17.65 22.94
N ALA A 47 -1.39 -18.01 23.89
CA ALA A 47 -2.40 -17.09 24.42
C ALA A 47 -1.79 -15.74 24.85
N TYR A 48 -0.53 -15.75 25.29
CA TYR A 48 0.25 -14.56 25.61
C TYR A 48 0.52 -13.64 24.40
N GLU A 49 0.94 -14.18 23.25
CA GLU A 49 1.11 -13.39 22.01
C GLU A 49 -0.23 -12.79 21.55
N ARG A 50 -1.33 -13.53 21.70
CA ARG A 50 -2.68 -13.02 21.39
C ARG A 50 -3.09 -11.87 22.31
N ILE A 51 -2.83 -11.97 23.62
CA ILE A 51 -3.11 -10.91 24.58
C ILE A 51 -2.28 -9.65 24.28
N LEU A 52 -1.00 -9.80 23.92
CA LEU A 52 -0.16 -8.68 23.51
C LEU A 52 -0.64 -8.01 22.22
N LYS A 53 -1.06 -8.80 21.22
CA LYS A 53 -1.68 -8.27 19.99
C LYS A 53 -2.98 -7.51 20.31
N LEU A 54 -3.84 -8.06 21.17
CA LEU A 54 -5.08 -7.41 21.61
C LEU A 54 -4.83 -6.10 22.36
N ASN A 55 -3.85 -6.07 23.28
CA ASN A 55 -3.50 -4.85 24.00
C ASN A 55 -2.96 -3.75 23.08
N LYS A 56 -2.14 -4.12 22.08
CA LYS A 56 -1.68 -3.17 21.04
C LYS A 56 -2.84 -2.63 20.21
N LEU A 57 -3.78 -3.49 19.80
CA LEU A 57 -4.98 -3.10 19.08
C LEU A 57 -5.86 -2.14 19.90
N THR A 58 -6.14 -2.48 21.16
CA THR A 58 -6.94 -1.66 22.07
C THR A 58 -6.30 -0.29 22.30
N SER A 59 -4.98 -0.23 22.53
CA SER A 59 -4.27 1.03 22.69
C SER A 59 -4.26 1.87 21.41
N ALA A 60 -4.11 1.24 20.24
CA ALA A 60 -4.17 1.94 18.95
C ALA A 60 -5.57 2.50 18.66
N VAL A 61 -6.62 1.73 18.95
CA VAL A 61 -8.02 2.15 18.82
C VAL A 61 -8.33 3.33 19.75
N ASN A 62 -7.87 3.27 21.00
CA ASN A 62 -8.07 4.35 21.96
C ASN A 62 -7.27 5.62 21.60
N ALA A 63 -6.11 5.47 20.97
CA ALA A 63 -5.30 6.60 20.52
C ALA A 63 -5.91 7.35 19.32
N ASN A 64 -6.71 6.68 18.49
CA ASN A 64 -7.38 7.30 17.35
C ASN A 64 -8.80 6.73 17.12
N PRO A 65 -9.81 7.21 17.86
CA PRO A 65 -11.18 6.68 17.76
C PRO A 65 -11.81 6.92 16.38
N GLU A 66 -11.41 7.98 15.67
CA GLU A 66 -11.90 8.25 14.32
C GLU A 66 -11.39 7.21 13.32
N MET A 67 -10.11 6.83 13.41
CA MET A 67 -9.55 5.75 12.60
C MET A 67 -10.27 4.42 12.82
N ALA A 68 -10.65 4.11 14.07
CA ALA A 68 -11.42 2.90 14.36
C ALA A 68 -12.83 2.94 13.74
N LYS A 69 -13.51 4.08 13.79
CA LYS A 69 -14.81 4.28 13.13
C LYS A 69 -14.71 4.14 11.62
N VAL A 70 -13.72 4.78 11.00
CA VAL A 70 -13.50 4.71 9.55
C VAL A 70 -13.15 3.28 9.12
N SER A 71 -12.26 2.61 9.84
CA SER A 71 -11.94 1.19 9.58
C SER A 71 -13.18 0.30 9.66
N LYS A 72 -14.03 0.50 10.68
CA LYS A 72 -15.30 -0.23 10.81
C LYS A 72 -16.21 0.01 9.61
N GLN A 73 -16.38 1.26 9.19
CA GLN A 73 -17.17 1.61 8.02
C GLN A 73 -16.61 0.98 6.74
N ILE A 74 -15.29 0.99 6.55
CA ILE A 74 -14.63 0.31 5.42
C ILE A 74 -14.95 -1.18 5.44
N TYR A 75 -14.89 -1.86 6.60
CA TYR A 75 -15.28 -3.26 6.69
C TYR A 75 -16.74 -3.50 6.32
N GLU A 76 -17.67 -2.73 6.87
CA GLU A 76 -19.11 -2.84 6.55
C GLU A 76 -19.37 -2.65 5.05
N MET A 77 -18.68 -1.68 4.45
CA MET A 77 -18.72 -1.42 3.02
C MET A 77 -18.17 -2.58 2.20
N LEU A 78 -17.03 -3.17 2.60
CA LEU A 78 -16.46 -4.32 1.92
C LEU A 78 -17.35 -5.56 2.06
N GLN A 79 -18.13 -5.69 3.14
CA GLN A 79 -19.08 -6.79 3.33
C GLN A 79 -20.33 -6.69 2.44
N ASP A 80 -20.63 -5.51 1.85
CA ASP A 80 -21.71 -5.38 0.88
C ASP A 80 -21.52 -6.37 -0.28
N ARG A 81 -22.58 -7.12 -0.61
CA ARG A 81 -22.51 -8.22 -1.59
C ARG A 81 -21.98 -7.76 -2.96
N THR A 82 -22.37 -6.56 -3.38
CA THR A 82 -21.96 -6.01 -4.68
C THR A 82 -20.48 -5.65 -4.64
N ARG A 83 -20.00 -5.07 -3.54
CA ARG A 83 -18.59 -4.70 -3.38
C ARG A 83 -17.69 -5.90 -3.16
N ALA A 84 -18.14 -6.90 -2.42
CA ALA A 84 -17.42 -8.15 -2.27
C ALA A 84 -17.26 -8.84 -3.63
N ALA A 85 -18.30 -8.85 -4.48
CA ALA A 85 -18.19 -9.38 -5.84
C ALA A 85 -17.20 -8.58 -6.69
N PHE A 86 -17.27 -7.25 -6.63
CA PHE A 86 -16.33 -6.36 -7.34
C PHE A 86 -14.88 -6.56 -6.88
N MET A 87 -14.63 -6.59 -5.57
CA MET A 87 -13.30 -6.81 -5.00
C MET A 87 -12.73 -8.16 -5.43
N ARG A 88 -13.54 -9.24 -5.42
CA ARG A 88 -13.09 -10.54 -5.92
C ARG A 88 -12.70 -10.49 -7.39
N ALA A 89 -13.55 -9.90 -8.24
CA ALA A 89 -13.25 -9.74 -9.66
C ALA A 89 -11.96 -8.94 -9.88
N MET A 90 -11.79 -7.83 -9.16
CA MET A 90 -10.59 -7.00 -9.21
C MET A 90 -9.33 -7.76 -8.76
N LEU A 91 -9.40 -8.48 -7.63
CA LEU A 91 -8.26 -9.25 -7.08
C LEU A 91 -7.83 -10.42 -7.98
N SER A 92 -8.74 -10.93 -8.81
CA SER A 92 -8.46 -11.96 -9.81
C SER A 92 -8.06 -11.38 -11.19
N ASP A 93 -8.07 -10.06 -11.36
CA ASP A 93 -7.76 -9.43 -12.65
C ASP A 93 -6.26 -9.56 -12.99
N PRO A 94 -5.90 -10.00 -14.22
CA PRO A 94 -4.51 -10.11 -14.65
C PRO A 94 -3.72 -8.81 -14.51
N MET A 95 -4.34 -7.65 -14.76
CA MET A 95 -3.72 -6.34 -14.68
C MET A 95 -3.20 -6.06 -13.26
N LEU A 96 -3.98 -6.38 -12.24
CA LEU A 96 -3.58 -6.21 -10.84
C LEU A 96 -2.35 -7.06 -10.53
N SER A 97 -2.37 -8.33 -10.94
CA SER A 97 -1.28 -9.26 -10.65
C SER A 97 0.03 -8.85 -11.36
N ALA A 98 -0.04 -8.44 -12.63
CA ALA A 98 1.10 -7.96 -13.39
C ALA A 98 1.65 -6.64 -12.84
N SER A 99 0.77 -5.71 -12.48
CA SER A 99 1.16 -4.41 -11.90
C SER A 99 1.93 -4.60 -10.60
N TYR A 100 1.44 -5.47 -9.73
CA TYR A 100 2.11 -5.79 -8.47
C TYR A 100 3.46 -6.49 -8.69
N GLN A 101 3.54 -7.43 -9.64
CA GLN A 101 4.81 -8.08 -10.00
C GLN A 101 5.83 -7.09 -10.54
N GLY A 102 5.41 -6.10 -11.34
CA GLY A 102 6.28 -5.01 -11.79
C GLY A 102 6.90 -4.24 -10.63
N LEU A 103 6.09 -3.87 -9.63
CA LEU A 103 6.58 -3.19 -8.42
C LEU A 103 7.57 -4.05 -7.61
N LEU A 104 7.26 -5.33 -7.41
CA LEU A 104 8.15 -6.27 -6.73
C LEU A 104 9.47 -6.50 -7.48
N SER A 105 9.43 -6.56 -8.81
CA SER A 105 10.64 -6.70 -9.61
C SER A 105 11.59 -5.53 -9.40
N ILE A 106 11.05 -4.31 -9.29
CA ILE A 106 11.85 -3.11 -8.98
C ILE A 106 12.42 -3.20 -7.57
N GLU A 107 11.58 -3.56 -6.59
CA GLU A 107 12.03 -3.75 -5.20
C GLU A 107 13.18 -4.75 -5.09
N ALA A 108 13.05 -5.91 -5.73
CA ALA A 108 14.06 -6.96 -5.72
C ALA A 108 15.38 -6.46 -6.30
N ASP A 109 15.34 -5.81 -7.47
CA ASP A 109 16.53 -5.26 -8.12
C ASP A 109 17.22 -4.19 -7.25
N LEU A 110 16.44 -3.28 -6.64
CA LEU A 110 16.97 -2.26 -5.74
C LEU A 110 17.58 -2.87 -4.47
N SER A 111 16.97 -3.92 -3.94
CA SER A 111 17.47 -4.65 -2.77
C SER A 111 18.78 -5.37 -3.05
N ASP A 112 18.96 -5.82 -4.29
CA ASP A 112 20.21 -6.41 -4.81
C ASP A 112 21.27 -5.33 -5.16
N GLY A 113 20.97 -4.05 -4.90
CA GLY A 113 21.90 -2.94 -5.11
C GLY A 113 21.92 -2.38 -6.53
N ALA A 114 20.96 -2.74 -7.39
CA ALA A 114 20.85 -2.15 -8.72
C ALA A 114 20.50 -0.65 -8.62
N ALA A 115 20.98 0.13 -9.58
CA ALA A 115 20.51 1.50 -9.76
C ALA A 115 19.05 1.50 -10.24
N LEU A 116 18.26 2.48 -9.83
CA LEU A 116 16.86 2.61 -10.24
C LEU A 116 16.68 2.58 -11.76
N SER A 117 17.54 3.27 -12.51
CA SER A 117 17.52 3.27 -13.98
C SER A 117 17.68 1.87 -14.58
N ALA A 118 18.52 1.02 -14.00
CA ALA A 118 18.73 -0.35 -14.45
C ALA A 118 17.52 -1.23 -14.10
N ALA A 119 16.92 -1.04 -12.91
CA ALA A 119 15.73 -1.78 -12.49
C ALA A 119 14.53 -1.50 -13.42
N VAL A 120 14.26 -0.23 -13.71
CA VAL A 120 13.11 0.15 -14.57
C VAL A 120 13.32 -0.21 -16.05
N GLN A 121 14.57 -0.28 -16.52
CA GLN A 121 14.89 -0.66 -17.89
C GLN A 121 14.44 -2.09 -18.21
N LYS A 122 14.46 -3.01 -17.23
CA LYS A 122 13.95 -4.38 -17.41
C LYS A 122 12.44 -4.43 -17.67
N LEU A 123 11.71 -3.42 -17.22
CA LEU A 123 10.28 -3.25 -17.49
C LEU A 123 10.01 -2.53 -18.81
N GLY A 124 11.05 -2.09 -19.53
CA GLY A 124 10.92 -1.38 -20.81
C GLY A 124 10.89 0.14 -20.69
N VAL A 125 11.15 0.72 -19.51
CA VAL A 125 11.20 2.18 -19.31
C VAL A 125 12.62 2.68 -19.47
N THR A 126 12.82 3.71 -20.29
CA THR A 126 14.15 4.31 -20.46
C THR A 126 14.51 5.19 -19.26
N ALA A 127 15.80 5.36 -19.00
CA ALA A 127 16.29 6.24 -17.94
C ALA A 127 15.94 7.74 -18.15
N GLU A 128 15.54 8.11 -19.38
CA GLU A 128 15.02 9.44 -19.74
C GLU A 128 13.53 9.62 -19.42
N GLY A 129 12.81 8.53 -19.17
CA GLY A 129 11.41 8.55 -18.74
C GLY A 129 11.26 9.02 -17.30
N THR A 130 10.01 9.21 -16.89
CA THR A 130 9.58 9.68 -15.57
C THR A 130 8.95 8.56 -14.76
N LEU A 131 8.65 8.79 -13.48
CA LEU A 131 7.91 7.81 -12.68
C LEU A 131 6.45 7.64 -13.15
N ALA A 132 5.87 8.66 -13.80
CA ALA A 132 4.58 8.55 -14.47
C ALA A 132 4.64 7.56 -15.64
N ASP A 133 5.66 7.67 -16.50
CA ASP A 133 5.88 6.73 -17.61
C ASP A 133 6.08 5.30 -17.09
N LEU A 134 6.80 5.15 -15.97
CA LEU A 134 6.95 3.86 -15.29
C LEU A 134 5.62 3.29 -14.79
N ALA A 135 4.77 4.11 -14.17
CA ALA A 135 3.45 3.68 -13.71
C ALA A 135 2.58 3.20 -14.88
N ASP A 136 2.62 3.92 -16.00
CA ASP A 136 1.88 3.57 -17.21
C ASP A 136 2.35 2.24 -17.79
N VAL A 137 3.65 2.01 -17.89
CA VAL A 137 4.23 0.75 -18.36
C VAL A 137 3.86 -0.42 -17.43
N ILE A 138 3.98 -0.25 -16.11
CA ILE A 138 3.60 -1.27 -15.11
C ILE A 138 2.13 -1.68 -15.30
N CYS A 139 1.24 -0.70 -15.50
CA CYS A 139 -0.19 -0.94 -15.66
C CYS A 139 -0.54 -1.57 -17.01
N HIS A 140 0.21 -1.23 -18.07
CA HIS A 140 -0.09 -1.70 -19.43
C HIS A 140 0.26 -3.17 -19.64
N VAL A 141 1.30 -3.70 -18.96
CA VAL A 141 1.78 -5.08 -19.15
C VAL A 141 0.69 -6.13 -18.91
N GLY A 142 -0.22 -5.92 -17.96
CA GLY A 142 -1.30 -6.85 -17.65
C GLY A 142 -2.68 -6.43 -18.16
N GLN A 143 -2.78 -5.33 -18.91
CA GLN A 143 -4.06 -4.82 -19.39
C GLN A 143 -4.63 -5.75 -20.48
N SER A 144 -5.87 -6.20 -20.28
CA SER A 144 -6.63 -6.98 -21.25
C SER A 144 -7.75 -6.13 -21.85
N PRO A 145 -8.21 -6.39 -23.10
CA PRO A 145 -9.43 -5.79 -23.62
C PRO A 145 -10.67 -6.01 -22.73
N ASP A 146 -10.65 -7.06 -21.91
CA ASP A 146 -11.73 -7.42 -20.98
C ASP A 146 -11.60 -6.77 -19.59
N THR A 147 -10.52 -6.03 -19.32
CA THR A 147 -10.31 -5.37 -18.02
C THR A 147 -11.37 -4.28 -17.80
N ASP A 148 -12.12 -4.35 -16.69
CA ASP A 148 -13.10 -3.33 -16.31
C ASP A 148 -12.41 -1.97 -16.12
N GLU A 149 -12.91 -0.91 -16.78
CA GLU A 149 -12.33 0.45 -16.70
C GLU A 149 -12.16 0.96 -15.26
N ARG A 150 -13.02 0.52 -14.33
CA ARG A 150 -12.91 0.87 -12.90
C ARG A 150 -11.75 0.15 -12.25
N VAL A 151 -11.53 -1.12 -12.60
CA VAL A 151 -10.35 -1.88 -12.15
C VAL A 151 -9.09 -1.21 -12.66
N GLU A 152 -9.04 -0.86 -13.95
CA GLU A 152 -7.89 -0.15 -14.52
C GLU A 152 -7.58 1.14 -13.75
N ARG A 153 -8.61 1.97 -13.53
CA ARG A 153 -8.46 3.24 -12.81
C ARG A 153 -7.98 3.05 -11.36
N ILE A 154 -8.51 2.05 -10.66
CA ILE A 154 -8.12 1.76 -9.26
C ILE A 154 -6.69 1.23 -9.19
N VAL A 155 -6.33 0.28 -10.05
CA VAL A 155 -4.99 -0.30 -10.12
C VAL A 155 -3.96 0.76 -10.48
N ARG A 156 -4.21 1.55 -11.54
CA ARG A 156 -3.31 2.65 -11.96
C ARG A 156 -3.08 3.62 -10.81
N ARG A 157 -4.15 4.01 -10.12
CA ARG A 157 -4.03 4.90 -8.96
C ARG A 157 -3.24 4.27 -7.81
N ALA A 158 -3.42 2.99 -7.53
CA ALA A 158 -2.64 2.30 -6.50
C ALA A 158 -1.15 2.23 -6.85
N VAL A 159 -0.80 1.98 -8.12
CA VAL A 159 0.60 2.03 -8.61
C VAL A 159 1.16 3.45 -8.46
N THR A 160 0.43 4.47 -8.94
CA THR A 160 0.82 5.88 -8.80
C THR A 160 1.03 6.26 -7.34
N ASP A 161 0.13 5.87 -6.43
CA ASP A 161 0.24 6.19 -5.01
C ASP A 161 1.49 5.55 -4.37
N VAL A 162 1.87 4.33 -4.76
CA VAL A 162 3.12 3.68 -4.32
C VAL A 162 4.33 4.45 -4.83
N LEU A 163 4.39 4.75 -6.13
CA LEU A 163 5.52 5.43 -6.75
C LEU A 163 5.65 6.90 -6.30
N MET A 164 4.56 7.62 -6.12
CA MET A 164 4.56 8.98 -5.55
C MET A 164 5.20 9.01 -4.16
N ARG A 165 4.94 8.01 -3.32
CA ARG A 165 5.57 7.90 -1.99
C ARG A 165 7.08 7.74 -2.06
N THR A 166 7.61 7.12 -3.12
CA THR A 166 9.07 6.99 -3.31
C THR A 166 9.77 8.34 -3.51
N VAL A 167 9.02 9.37 -3.89
CA VAL A 167 9.52 10.75 -4.04
C VAL A 167 8.85 11.71 -3.05
N SER A 168 8.44 11.20 -1.89
CA SER A 168 7.79 11.99 -0.83
C SER A 168 6.55 12.77 -1.29
N ASN A 169 5.83 12.24 -2.28
CA ASN A 169 4.68 12.87 -2.96
C ASN A 169 5.04 14.18 -3.72
N GLY A 170 6.29 14.35 -4.13
CA GLY A 170 6.72 15.44 -5.00
C GLY A 170 6.20 15.26 -6.43
N HIS A 171 5.26 16.11 -6.85
CA HIS A 171 4.63 16.03 -8.17
C HIS A 171 5.61 16.31 -9.32
N ASP A 172 6.48 17.31 -9.15
CA ASP A 172 7.57 17.63 -10.07
C ASP A 172 8.54 16.45 -10.24
N LEU A 173 8.85 15.77 -9.15
CA LEU A 173 9.70 14.58 -9.17
C LEU A 173 9.04 13.40 -9.89
N TYR A 174 7.72 13.28 -9.78
CA TYR A 174 6.97 12.18 -10.40
C TYR A 174 6.71 12.38 -11.89
N TYR A 175 6.28 13.59 -12.29
CA TYR A 175 5.82 13.89 -13.65
C TYR A 175 6.89 14.50 -14.56
N GLU A 176 7.90 15.17 -14.02
CA GLU A 176 8.82 16.00 -14.83
C GLU A 176 10.28 15.56 -14.69
N THR A 177 10.66 15.00 -13.54
CA THR A 177 12.05 14.59 -13.30
C THR A 177 12.31 13.22 -13.92
N GLN A 178 13.25 13.18 -14.85
CA GLN A 178 13.72 11.93 -15.45
C GLN A 178 14.30 11.00 -14.38
N ILE A 179 14.08 9.69 -14.53
CA ILE A 179 14.47 8.66 -13.56
C ILE A 179 15.98 8.72 -13.25
N ARG A 180 16.84 8.94 -14.25
CA ARG A 180 18.30 9.09 -14.05
C ARG A 180 18.69 10.24 -13.12
N ASN A 181 17.83 11.26 -13.00
CA ASN A 181 18.07 12.48 -12.24
C ASN A 181 17.45 12.45 -10.84
N LEU A 182 16.74 11.38 -10.46
CA LEU A 182 16.11 11.28 -9.14
C LEU A 182 17.17 11.15 -8.03
N GLY A 183 18.19 10.30 -8.22
CA GLY A 183 19.30 10.12 -7.28
C GLY A 183 18.82 9.98 -5.82
N ALA A 184 19.33 10.83 -4.93
CA ALA A 184 18.98 10.83 -3.50
C ALA A 184 17.54 11.29 -3.19
N LYS A 185 16.80 11.82 -4.16
CA LYS A 185 15.38 12.19 -3.98
C LYS A 185 14.45 10.98 -4.04
N PHE A 186 14.94 9.85 -4.54
CA PHE A 186 14.22 8.59 -4.56
C PHE A 186 14.48 7.79 -3.28
N ASN A 187 13.41 7.41 -2.61
CA ASN A 187 13.41 6.55 -1.43
C ASN A 187 12.74 5.21 -1.79
N ALA A 188 13.50 4.12 -1.72
CA ALA A 188 13.00 2.78 -2.02
C ALA A 188 12.12 2.19 -0.90
N GLN A 189 12.09 2.79 0.30
CA GLN A 189 11.37 2.23 1.46
C GLN A 189 9.88 1.94 1.22
N PRO A 190 9.12 2.74 0.45
CA PRO A 190 7.74 2.39 0.10
C PRO A 190 7.61 1.10 -0.72
N LEU A 191 8.61 0.77 -1.55
CA LEU A 191 8.63 -0.48 -2.32
C LEU A 191 8.90 -1.70 -1.42
N ALA A 192 9.68 -1.55 -0.35
CA ALA A 192 9.87 -2.62 0.64
C ALA A 192 8.58 -3.00 1.39
N ASN A 193 7.53 -2.18 1.31
CA ASN A 193 6.19 -2.49 1.80
C ASN A 193 5.14 -2.37 0.68
N THR A 194 5.49 -2.85 -0.52
CA THR A 194 4.58 -2.79 -1.68
C THR A 194 3.24 -3.46 -1.36
N ALA A 195 3.23 -4.59 -0.65
CA ALA A 195 1.99 -5.29 -0.28
C ALA A 195 1.01 -4.38 0.48
N GLY A 196 1.48 -3.71 1.54
CA GLY A 196 0.64 -2.84 2.37
C GLY A 196 0.14 -1.62 1.61
N PHE A 197 1.04 -0.90 0.93
CA PHE A 197 0.67 0.34 0.24
C PHE A 197 -0.19 0.08 -1.00
N PHE A 198 0.14 -0.94 -1.80
CA PHE A 198 -0.62 -1.27 -2.99
C PHE A 198 -2.02 -1.76 -2.63
N LEU A 199 -2.13 -2.78 -1.76
CA LEU A 199 -3.44 -3.31 -1.33
C LEU A 199 -4.25 -2.26 -0.55
N GLY A 200 -3.60 -1.45 0.27
CA GLY A 200 -4.23 -0.31 0.96
C GLY A 200 -4.80 0.70 -0.03
N GLY A 201 -4.06 1.00 -1.10
CA GLY A 201 -4.51 1.85 -2.20
C GLY A 201 -5.71 1.26 -2.95
N LEU A 202 -5.70 -0.05 -3.22
CA LEU A 202 -6.84 -0.74 -3.84
C LEU A 202 -8.10 -0.65 -2.99
N ILE A 203 -7.99 -0.96 -1.69
CA ILE A 203 -9.12 -0.88 -0.75
C ILE A 203 -9.63 0.56 -0.68
N ALA A 204 -8.75 1.53 -0.43
CA ALA A 204 -9.12 2.94 -0.31
C ALA A 204 -9.87 3.44 -1.54
N ASN A 205 -9.40 3.08 -2.74
CA ASN A 205 -10.01 3.53 -3.98
C ASN A 205 -11.30 2.78 -4.33
N ALA A 206 -11.43 1.50 -3.96
CA ALA A 206 -12.66 0.73 -4.15
C ALA A 206 -13.83 1.27 -3.31
N VAL A 207 -13.56 1.82 -2.12
CA VAL A 207 -14.60 2.40 -1.26
C VAL A 207 -14.69 3.94 -1.33
N ARG A 208 -13.81 4.59 -2.10
CA ARG A 208 -13.67 6.06 -2.11
C ARG A 208 -14.96 6.80 -2.44
N GLY A 209 -15.71 6.32 -3.44
CA GLY A 209 -16.94 6.98 -3.90
C GLY A 209 -18.00 7.13 -2.79
N ASP A 210 -18.12 6.12 -1.94
CA ASP A 210 -19.05 6.13 -0.81
C ASP A 210 -18.52 6.94 0.37
N LEU A 211 -17.19 6.92 0.54
CA LEU A 211 -16.50 7.66 1.59
C LEU A 211 -16.49 9.18 1.36
N LEU A 212 -16.79 9.67 0.15
CA LEU A 212 -16.97 11.10 -0.11
C LEU A 212 -18.11 11.72 0.72
N LYS A 213 -19.03 10.89 1.23
CA LYS A 213 -20.12 11.31 2.11
C LYS A 213 -19.70 11.46 3.58
N LEU A 214 -18.48 11.07 3.94
CA LEU A 214 -17.96 11.21 5.30
C LEU A 214 -17.47 12.63 5.59
N SER A 215 -17.25 12.92 6.87
CA SER A 215 -16.69 14.19 7.33
C SER A 215 -15.27 14.43 6.77
N ALA A 216 -14.78 15.68 6.85
CA ALA A 216 -13.43 16.01 6.38
C ALA A 216 -12.35 15.27 7.17
N GLU A 217 -12.56 15.11 8.48
CA GLU A 217 -11.67 14.40 9.40
C GLU A 217 -11.61 12.91 9.06
N ALA A 218 -12.77 12.29 8.85
CA ALA A 218 -12.84 10.90 8.42
C ALA A 218 -12.13 10.69 7.08
N ARG A 219 -12.32 11.63 6.13
CA ARG A 219 -11.62 11.59 4.83
C ARG A 219 -10.11 11.68 4.94
N ALA A 220 -9.59 12.44 5.90
CA ALA A 220 -8.16 12.57 6.13
C ALA A 220 -7.51 11.25 6.59
N VAL A 221 -8.25 10.37 7.26
CA VAL A 221 -7.72 9.11 7.80
C VAL A 221 -8.03 7.87 6.96
N ILE A 222 -8.76 7.98 5.83
CA ILE A 222 -9.13 6.84 4.97
C ILE A 222 -7.89 6.08 4.50
N GLY A 223 -6.85 6.81 4.08
CA GLY A 223 -5.61 6.21 3.57
C GLY A 223 -4.95 5.32 4.62
N ASP A 224 -4.83 5.84 5.84
CA ASP A 224 -4.21 5.10 6.96
C ASP A 224 -5.07 3.92 7.41
N ALA A 225 -6.39 4.11 7.49
CA ALA A 225 -7.33 3.04 7.83
C ALA A 225 -7.29 1.90 6.79
N SER A 226 -7.29 2.23 5.50
CA SER A 226 -7.22 1.24 4.41
C SER A 226 -5.88 0.50 4.41
N ASN A 227 -4.78 1.21 4.68
CA ASN A 227 -3.46 0.60 4.85
C ASN A 227 -3.42 -0.35 6.05
N GLN A 228 -4.02 0.01 7.20
CA GLN A 228 -4.11 -0.90 8.35
C GLN A 228 -4.91 -2.17 8.05
N ILE A 229 -6.00 -2.05 7.28
CA ILE A 229 -6.78 -3.21 6.83
C ILE A 229 -5.92 -4.09 5.91
N ALA A 230 -5.21 -3.49 4.95
CA ALA A 230 -4.31 -4.21 4.04
C ALA A 230 -3.16 -4.93 4.77
N VAL A 231 -2.53 -4.27 5.75
CA VAL A 231 -1.52 -4.89 6.62
C VAL A 231 -2.14 -6.06 7.39
N SER A 232 -3.33 -5.88 7.97
CA SER A 232 -4.02 -6.96 8.68
C SER A 232 -4.33 -8.17 7.78
N TRP A 233 -4.72 -7.94 6.52
CA TRP A 233 -4.94 -9.02 5.56
C TRP A 233 -3.65 -9.75 5.21
N THR A 234 -2.56 -9.00 5.00
CA THR A 234 -1.23 -9.54 4.70
C THR A 234 -0.67 -10.34 5.88
N ASP A 235 -0.86 -9.87 7.11
CA ASP A 235 -0.45 -10.56 8.35
C ASP A 235 -1.24 -11.84 8.56
N LYS A 236 -2.58 -11.78 8.45
CA LYS A 236 -3.46 -12.97 8.53
C LYS A 236 -3.07 -14.02 7.51
N PHE A 237 -2.71 -13.58 6.30
CA PHE A 237 -2.23 -14.48 5.27
C PHE A 237 -0.87 -15.10 5.64
N SER A 238 0.09 -14.26 6.03
CA SER A 238 1.44 -14.69 6.40
C SER A 238 1.43 -15.72 7.55
N ASP A 239 0.57 -15.50 8.54
CA ASP A 239 0.39 -16.44 9.66
C ASP A 239 -0.18 -17.79 9.19
N ARG A 240 -1.05 -17.82 8.17
CA ARG A 240 -1.55 -19.06 7.54
C ARG A 240 -0.50 -19.73 6.65
N SER A 241 0.31 -18.93 5.95
CA SER A 241 1.24 -19.41 4.93
C SER A 241 2.60 -19.82 5.46
N ARG A 242 2.95 -19.54 6.73
CA ARG A 242 4.23 -19.89 7.40
C ARG A 242 4.77 -21.31 7.21
N ARG A 243 4.00 -22.22 6.60
CA ARG A 243 4.40 -23.60 6.24
C ARG A 243 4.83 -23.80 4.79
N LYS A 244 4.62 -22.85 3.87
CA LYS A 244 5.00 -22.92 2.45
C LYS A 244 5.41 -21.53 1.97
N GLY A 245 6.43 -21.41 1.12
CA GLY A 245 6.67 -20.15 0.42
C GLY A 245 5.43 -19.87 -0.43
N VAL A 246 4.74 -18.75 -0.19
CA VAL A 246 3.51 -18.43 -0.90
C VAL A 246 3.68 -17.14 -1.70
N SER A 247 3.31 -17.21 -2.97
CA SER A 247 3.33 -16.09 -3.91
C SER A 247 2.19 -15.11 -3.64
N PHE A 248 2.36 -13.84 -3.99
CA PHE A 248 1.30 -12.83 -3.87
C PHE A 248 0.04 -13.18 -4.67
N ARG A 249 0.18 -13.88 -5.80
CA ARG A 249 -0.97 -14.38 -6.55
C ARG A 249 -1.84 -15.29 -5.69
N GLU A 250 -1.22 -16.19 -4.93
CA GLU A 250 -1.91 -17.05 -3.97
C GLU A 250 -2.47 -16.24 -2.79
N ILE A 251 -1.81 -15.15 -2.35
CA ILE A 251 -2.37 -14.21 -1.37
C ILE A 251 -3.67 -13.62 -1.88
N MET A 252 -3.66 -13.01 -3.06
CA MET A 252 -4.82 -12.33 -3.64
C MET A 252 -5.93 -13.32 -3.98
N GLN A 253 -5.59 -14.50 -4.52
CA GLN A 253 -6.56 -15.55 -4.78
C GLN A 253 -7.19 -16.05 -3.49
N THR A 254 -6.40 -16.29 -2.44
CA THR A 254 -6.93 -16.71 -1.13
C THR A 254 -7.80 -15.62 -0.51
N ILE A 255 -7.40 -14.35 -0.60
CA ILE A 255 -8.23 -13.24 -0.12
C ILE A 255 -9.52 -13.14 -0.95
N ALA A 256 -9.48 -13.39 -2.26
CA ALA A 256 -10.68 -13.39 -3.10
C ALA A 256 -11.62 -14.56 -2.73
N ASP A 257 -11.08 -15.76 -2.62
CA ASP A 257 -11.84 -16.98 -2.31
C ASP A 257 -12.43 -16.92 -0.89
N ASP A 258 -11.63 -16.49 0.09
CA ASP A 258 -12.02 -16.39 1.51
C ASP A 258 -12.43 -14.96 1.92
N PHE A 259 -12.88 -14.12 1.00
CA PHE A 259 -13.07 -12.67 1.26
C PHE A 259 -13.92 -12.37 2.50
N SER A 260 -14.93 -13.18 2.80
CA SER A 260 -15.77 -13.06 4.01
C SER A 260 -14.99 -13.22 5.32
N VAL A 261 -13.93 -14.02 5.34
CA VAL A 261 -13.06 -14.21 6.51
C VAL A 261 -12.21 -12.97 6.76
N TYR A 262 -11.78 -12.31 5.68
CA TYR A 262 -10.93 -11.13 5.75
C TYR A 262 -11.71 -9.86 6.12
N THR A 263 -12.99 -9.79 5.75
CA THR A 263 -13.86 -8.67 6.12
C THR A 263 -14.55 -8.82 7.48
N GLY A 264 -14.32 -9.91 8.21
CA GLY A 264 -14.90 -10.12 9.55
C GLY A 264 -16.34 -10.68 9.54
N GLY A 265 -16.78 -11.27 8.43
CA GLY A 265 -18.08 -11.93 8.29
C GLY A 265 -18.13 -13.39 8.73
N GLY A 266 -17.06 -13.92 9.34
CA GLY A 266 -17.03 -15.27 9.90
C GLY A 266 -17.79 -15.33 11.22
N LYS A 267 -18.94 -16.01 11.22
CA LYS A 267 -19.63 -16.49 12.42
C LYS A 267 -18.83 -17.62 13.08
#